data_AF-A0A7J9VBH1-F1
#
_entry.id   AF-A0A7J9VBH1-F1
#
_cell.length_a   1.000
_cell.length_b   1.000
_cell.length_c   1.000
_cell.angle_alpha   90.00
_cell.angle_beta   90.00
_cell.angle_gamma   90.00
#
_symmetry.space_group_name_H-M   'P 1'
#
loop_
_entity.id
_entity.type
_entity.pdbx_description
1 polymer ?
#
loop_
_entity_poly.entity_id
_entity_poly.type
_entity_poly.pdbx_seq_one_letter_code
_entity_poly.pdbx_strand_id
1 'polypeptide(L)'
;MTPEQQGKEAAAQFRSEHHLGVQPLGDLVALIEQTTGHDVAVLDAGPDEHGLTMRDPVRDVAFIGVARTRNPMRQRSTLAHELAHVLFGDWTGGEDLSARSPEEIRADAFARHLLVPGEGLKAFLGHRETLTEADLSAVVQWFLVSPAIAAIALCDCGYIDTATKKEWKTLSTPRLATRFGWSDQYQSLQNDADRTRSPQRLLARAVSGYSEGVVTAQTVATLRGISAEAVAEELTEAGVIPKEHQPPWMTAADLPPVTVDLSDLEYDETPEGSAE
;
A
#
# COMPACT_ATOMS: atom_id res chain seq x y z
N MET A 1 13.29 -7.86 26.79
CA MET A 1 12.13 -7.13 26.25
C MET A 1 11.27 -8.15 25.51
N THR A 2 9.97 -8.23 25.81
CA THR A 2 9.06 -9.15 25.12
C THR A 2 8.75 -8.64 23.70
N PRO A 3 8.30 -9.48 22.75
CA PRO A 3 7.92 -9.01 21.41
C PRO A 3 6.81 -7.94 21.45
N GLU A 4 5.88 -8.08 22.38
CA GLU A 4 4.85 -7.09 22.70
C GLU A 4 5.45 -5.73 23.09
N GLN A 5 6.47 -5.72 23.98
CA GLN A 5 7.18 -4.49 24.37
C GLN A 5 7.97 -3.89 23.21
N GLN A 6 8.64 -4.73 22.41
CA GLN A 6 9.36 -4.29 21.22
C GLN A 6 8.45 -3.57 20.23
N GLY A 7 7.27 -4.15 19.92
CA GLY A 7 6.32 -3.54 19.00
C GLY A 7 5.78 -2.20 19.52
N LYS A 8 5.47 -2.13 20.83
CA LYS A 8 5.04 -0.88 21.48
C LYS A 8 6.10 0.22 21.40
N GLU A 9 7.35 -0.10 21.73
CA GLU A 9 8.46 0.86 21.74
C GLU A 9 8.77 1.34 20.32
N ALA A 10 8.82 0.43 19.34
CA ALA A 10 9.03 0.79 17.94
C ALA A 10 7.89 1.66 17.38
N ALA A 11 6.64 1.41 17.76
CA ALA A 11 5.52 2.26 17.36
C ALA A 11 5.65 3.68 17.94
N ALA A 12 6.07 3.80 19.21
CA ALA A 12 6.32 5.10 19.83
C ALA A 12 7.50 5.83 19.17
N GLN A 13 8.58 5.11 18.89
CA GLN A 13 9.75 5.63 18.19
C GLN A 13 9.37 6.12 16.77
N PHE A 14 8.67 5.30 15.99
CA PHE A 14 8.21 5.67 14.65
C PHE A 14 7.35 6.94 14.67
N ARG A 15 6.41 7.05 15.63
CA ARG A 15 5.60 8.27 15.79
C ARG A 15 6.44 9.49 16.15
N SER A 16 7.48 9.32 16.98
CA SER A 16 8.38 10.40 17.38
C SER A 16 9.26 10.85 16.22
N GLU A 17 9.92 9.92 15.53
CA GLU A 17 10.85 10.19 14.41
C GLU A 17 10.13 10.90 13.25
N HIS A 18 8.90 10.52 12.97
CA HIS A 18 8.08 11.11 11.91
C HIS A 18 7.13 12.22 12.40
N HIS A 19 7.28 12.70 13.64
CA HIS A 19 6.51 13.81 14.20
C HIS A 19 4.98 13.64 14.11
N LEU A 20 4.49 12.40 14.24
CA LEU A 20 3.07 12.06 14.09
C LEU A 20 2.23 12.45 15.31
N GLY A 21 2.86 12.93 16.39
CA GLY A 21 2.20 13.29 17.64
C GLY A 21 1.40 12.14 18.23
N VAL A 22 0.24 12.43 18.82
CA VAL A 22 -0.66 11.43 19.46
C VAL A 22 -2.05 11.33 18.83
N GLN A 23 -2.28 12.08 17.74
CA GLN A 23 -3.55 12.11 17.04
C GLN A 23 -3.74 10.90 16.10
N PRO A 24 -4.99 10.58 15.71
CA PRO A 24 -5.27 9.56 14.70
C PRO A 24 -4.48 9.79 13.42
N LEU A 25 -4.01 8.70 12.81
CA LEU A 25 -3.33 8.75 11.51
C LEU A 25 -4.36 8.78 10.38
N GLY A 26 -4.16 9.67 9.41
CA GLY A 26 -5.02 9.81 8.23
C GLY A 26 -4.81 8.69 7.20
N ASP A 27 -4.44 9.08 5.99
CA ASP A 27 -4.10 8.14 4.91
C ASP A 27 -2.79 7.41 5.22
N LEU A 28 -2.90 6.16 5.69
CA LEU A 28 -1.72 5.33 6.02
C LEU A 28 -0.88 4.98 4.81
N VAL A 29 -1.48 4.85 3.62
CA VAL A 29 -0.74 4.55 2.40
C VAL A 29 0.20 5.72 2.08
N ALA A 30 -0.35 6.93 2.02
CA ALA A 30 0.47 8.14 1.79
C ALA A 30 1.50 8.35 2.91
N LEU A 31 1.12 8.11 4.17
CA LEU A 31 2.03 8.25 5.31
C LEU A 31 3.23 7.31 5.16
N ILE A 32 3.01 6.02 4.87
CA ILE A 32 4.09 5.04 4.72
C ILE A 32 4.99 5.44 3.55
N GLU A 33 4.42 5.77 2.39
CA GLU A 33 5.19 6.15 1.20
C GLU A 33 6.07 7.39 1.47
N GLN A 34 5.54 8.39 2.16
CA GLN A 34 6.26 9.65 2.44
C GLN A 34 7.32 9.52 3.53
N THR A 35 7.05 8.74 4.57
CA THR A 35 7.94 8.62 5.73
C THR A 35 9.05 7.60 5.51
N THR A 36 8.78 6.54 4.76
CA THR A 36 9.72 5.41 4.60
C THR A 36 10.27 5.28 3.18
N GLY A 37 9.60 5.85 2.17
CA GLY A 37 9.98 5.67 0.77
C GLY A 37 9.67 4.29 0.19
N HIS A 38 8.98 3.43 0.93
CA HIS A 38 8.46 2.15 0.45
C HIS A 38 7.23 2.36 -0.42
N ASP A 39 7.09 1.56 -1.47
CA ASP A 39 5.94 1.63 -2.37
C ASP A 39 4.78 0.83 -1.76
N VAL A 40 3.58 1.41 -1.76
CA VAL A 40 2.40 0.77 -1.14
C VAL A 40 1.27 0.67 -2.16
N ALA A 41 0.68 -0.51 -2.29
CA ALA A 41 -0.42 -0.78 -3.21
C ALA A 41 -1.64 -1.38 -2.50
N VAL A 42 -2.83 -0.98 -2.94
CA VAL A 42 -4.08 -1.66 -2.64
C VAL A 42 -4.49 -2.46 -3.89
N LEU A 43 -4.54 -3.78 -3.75
CA LEU A 43 -4.67 -4.72 -4.85
C LEU A 43 -6.01 -5.45 -4.80
N ASP A 44 -6.44 -5.95 -5.96
CA ASP A 44 -7.48 -6.97 -6.00
C ASP A 44 -6.84 -8.31 -5.69
N ALA A 45 -7.23 -8.93 -4.58
CA ALA A 45 -6.63 -10.15 -4.06
C ALA A 45 -7.72 -11.09 -3.54
N GLY A 46 -7.42 -12.39 -3.53
CA GLY A 46 -8.34 -13.41 -3.03
C GLY A 46 -8.72 -13.20 -1.56
N PRO A 47 -9.83 -13.77 -1.08
CA PRO A 47 -10.35 -13.52 0.27
C PRO A 47 -9.38 -13.90 1.40
N ASP A 48 -8.41 -14.79 1.16
CA ASP A 48 -7.46 -15.29 2.16
C ASP A 48 -6.11 -14.55 2.13
N GLU A 49 -5.90 -13.64 1.19
CA GLU A 49 -4.70 -12.80 1.11
C GLU A 49 -5.03 -11.43 1.73
N HIS A 50 -4.30 -11.06 2.77
CA HIS A 50 -4.65 -9.88 3.57
C HIS A 50 -3.61 -8.77 3.46
N GLY A 51 -2.34 -9.16 3.46
CA GLY A 51 -1.18 -8.30 3.25
C GLY A 51 -0.04 -9.13 2.67
N LEU A 52 0.85 -8.47 1.95
CA LEU A 52 2.08 -9.04 1.43
C LEU A 52 3.17 -7.97 1.49
N THR A 53 4.31 -8.32 2.03
CA THR A 53 5.52 -7.51 1.99
C THR A 53 6.58 -8.20 1.13
N MET A 54 7.16 -7.47 0.18
CA MET A 54 8.23 -7.97 -0.68
C MET A 54 9.36 -6.93 -0.76
N ARG A 55 10.63 -7.36 -0.77
CA ARG A 55 11.78 -6.45 -0.91
C ARG A 55 12.48 -6.66 -2.24
N ASP A 56 12.81 -5.56 -2.91
CA ASP A 56 13.80 -5.55 -3.99
C ASP A 56 15.20 -5.45 -3.36
N PRO A 57 16.01 -6.53 -3.35
CA PRO A 57 17.32 -6.53 -2.71
C PRO A 57 18.36 -5.68 -3.45
N VAL A 58 18.11 -5.32 -4.72
CA VAL A 58 19.03 -4.52 -5.54
C VAL A 58 18.83 -3.03 -5.26
N ARG A 59 17.58 -2.60 -5.09
CA ARG A 59 17.22 -1.20 -4.87
C ARG A 59 17.02 -0.83 -3.40
N ASP A 60 17.02 -1.84 -2.54
CA ASP A 60 16.69 -1.72 -1.12
C ASP A 60 15.34 -1.03 -0.86
N VAL A 61 14.33 -1.38 -1.67
CA VAL A 61 12.97 -0.86 -1.55
C VAL A 61 12.02 -2.02 -1.26
N ALA A 62 11.29 -1.93 -0.16
CA ALA A 62 10.13 -2.78 0.10
C ALA A 62 8.87 -2.27 -0.63
N PHE A 63 8.05 -3.24 -1.02
CA PHE A 63 6.71 -3.09 -1.55
C PHE A 63 5.73 -3.70 -0.55
N ILE A 64 4.72 -2.93 -0.16
CA ILE A 64 3.64 -3.37 0.72
C ILE A 64 2.36 -3.45 -0.10
N GLY A 65 1.85 -4.67 -0.30
CA GLY A 65 0.55 -4.93 -0.90
C GLY A 65 -0.48 -5.23 0.16
N VAL A 66 -1.66 -4.60 0.09
CA VAL A 66 -2.82 -5.00 0.89
C VAL A 66 -4.04 -5.20 0.00
N ALA A 67 -4.93 -6.10 0.39
CA ALA A 67 -6.16 -6.31 -0.37
C ALA A 67 -7.12 -5.12 -0.22
N ARG A 68 -7.82 -4.76 -1.32
CA ARG A 68 -9.03 -3.94 -1.24
C ARG A 68 -10.07 -4.67 -0.39
N THR A 69 -10.84 -3.95 0.40
CA THR A 69 -11.82 -4.59 1.29
C THR A 69 -12.93 -3.66 1.72
N ARG A 70 -14.10 -4.24 2.01
CA ARG A 70 -15.20 -3.54 2.70
C ARG A 70 -15.00 -3.45 4.23
N ASN A 71 -13.82 -3.81 4.74
CA ASN A 71 -13.48 -3.75 6.16
C ASN A 71 -12.33 -2.73 6.39
N PRO A 72 -12.61 -1.41 6.35
CA PRO A 72 -11.57 -0.38 6.35
C PRO A 72 -10.63 -0.45 7.56
N MET A 73 -11.17 -0.71 8.76
CA MET A 73 -10.38 -0.80 9.99
C MET A 73 -9.41 -1.98 9.96
N ARG A 74 -9.78 -3.06 9.26
CA ARG A 74 -8.93 -4.23 9.07
C ARG A 74 -7.79 -3.90 8.11
N GLN A 75 -8.09 -3.27 6.98
CA GLN A 75 -7.07 -2.83 6.02
C GLN A 75 -6.03 -1.91 6.69
N ARG A 76 -6.49 -0.97 7.53
CA ARG A 76 -5.61 -0.08 8.29
C ARG A 76 -4.69 -0.83 9.24
N SER A 77 -5.21 -1.80 9.99
CA SER A 77 -4.37 -2.63 10.86
C SER A 77 -3.40 -3.51 10.07
N THR A 78 -3.81 -4.03 8.91
CA THR A 78 -2.93 -4.82 8.04
C THR A 78 -1.81 -3.94 7.48
N LEU A 79 -2.10 -2.74 6.97
CA LEU A 79 -1.05 -1.79 6.53
C LEU A 79 -0.03 -1.49 7.63
N ALA A 80 -0.50 -1.24 8.86
CA ALA A 80 0.37 -0.98 9.99
C ALA A 80 1.18 -2.23 10.42
N HIS A 81 0.61 -3.42 10.27
CA HIS A 81 1.27 -4.69 10.55
C HIS A 81 2.38 -4.98 9.51
N GLU A 82 2.08 -4.83 8.22
CA GLU A 82 3.08 -4.98 7.15
C GLU A 82 4.22 -3.97 7.27
N LEU A 83 3.91 -2.72 7.65
CA LEU A 83 4.92 -1.71 7.97
C LEU A 83 5.86 -2.21 9.07
N ALA A 84 5.35 -2.89 10.10
CA ALA A 84 6.20 -3.44 11.15
C ALA A 84 7.20 -4.44 10.57
N HIS A 85 6.75 -5.39 9.74
CA HIS A 85 7.64 -6.35 9.10
C HIS A 85 8.73 -5.69 8.27
N VAL A 86 8.39 -4.64 7.52
CA VAL A 86 9.37 -3.84 6.78
C VAL A 86 10.40 -3.20 7.70
N LEU A 87 9.97 -2.56 8.80
CA LEU A 87 10.86 -1.87 9.73
C LEU A 87 11.78 -2.82 10.50
N PHE A 88 11.30 -4.01 10.86
CA PHE A 88 12.08 -5.02 11.56
C PHE A 88 12.91 -5.91 10.63
N GLY A 89 12.67 -5.83 9.32
CA GLY A 89 13.33 -6.69 8.35
C GLY A 89 12.88 -8.15 8.42
N ASP A 90 11.63 -8.38 8.81
CA ASP A 90 11.02 -9.70 8.93
C ASP A 90 10.54 -10.17 7.54
N TRP A 91 11.49 -10.60 6.70
CA TRP A 91 11.23 -10.96 5.29
C TRP A 91 10.82 -12.43 5.07
N THR A 92 10.78 -13.24 6.13
CA THR A 92 10.44 -14.67 6.07
C THR A 92 8.95 -14.88 6.29
N GLY A 93 8.21 -15.01 5.20
CA GLY A 93 6.92 -15.69 5.22
C GLY A 93 7.15 -17.21 5.20
N GLY A 94 6.80 -17.90 6.28
CA GLY A 94 6.68 -19.35 6.30
C GLY A 94 7.16 -20.05 7.57
N GLU A 95 6.27 -20.89 8.11
CA GLU A 95 6.51 -22.03 9.01
C GLU A 95 6.66 -21.75 10.52
N ASP A 96 5.52 -21.69 11.23
CA ASP A 96 5.06 -22.77 12.13
C ASP A 96 3.65 -22.43 12.68
N LEU A 97 2.66 -23.32 12.49
CA LEU A 97 1.23 -23.06 12.77
C LEU A 97 0.79 -23.42 14.20
N SER A 98 1.71 -23.75 15.10
CA SER A 98 1.35 -24.21 16.46
C SER A 98 1.39 -23.11 17.53
N ALA A 99 2.11 -22.00 17.28
CA ALA A 99 2.12 -20.80 18.12
C ALA A 99 2.40 -19.57 17.26
N ARG A 100 1.78 -18.42 17.56
CA ARG A 100 2.12 -17.17 16.85
C ARG A 100 3.59 -16.86 17.06
N SER A 101 4.30 -16.62 15.98
CA SER A 101 5.73 -16.31 16.04
C SER A 101 5.97 -15.00 16.81
N PRO A 102 7.14 -14.84 17.45
CA PRO A 102 7.52 -13.57 18.07
C PRO A 102 7.37 -12.35 17.14
N GLU A 103 7.67 -12.52 15.86
CA GLU A 103 7.57 -11.50 14.80
C GLU A 103 6.12 -11.04 14.62
N GLU A 104 5.18 -11.99 14.53
CA GLU A 104 3.74 -11.72 14.42
C GLU A 104 3.18 -10.98 15.64
N ILE A 105 3.60 -11.39 16.84
CA ILE A 105 3.21 -10.72 18.10
C ILE A 105 3.74 -9.29 18.12
N ARG A 106 4.98 -9.09 17.70
CA ARG A 106 5.62 -7.77 17.62
C ARG A 106 4.92 -6.88 16.58
N ALA A 107 4.60 -7.40 15.40
CA ALA A 107 3.92 -6.67 14.34
C ALA A 107 2.50 -6.24 14.77
N ASP A 108 1.75 -7.12 15.43
CA ASP A 108 0.45 -6.77 16.01
C ASP A 108 0.54 -5.70 17.11
N ALA A 109 1.53 -5.81 18.00
CA ALA A 109 1.76 -4.83 19.04
C ALA A 109 2.12 -3.47 18.44
N PHE A 110 3.00 -3.45 17.43
CA PHE A 110 3.35 -2.26 16.68
C PHE A 110 2.11 -1.63 16.03
N ALA A 111 1.32 -2.40 15.28
CA ALA A 111 0.12 -1.91 14.61
C ALA A 111 -0.88 -1.28 15.59
N ARG A 112 -1.14 -1.94 16.73
CA ARG A 112 -2.05 -1.41 17.75
C ARG A 112 -1.55 -0.09 18.34
N HIS A 113 -0.27 -0.01 18.71
CA HIS A 113 0.29 1.18 19.34
C HIS A 113 0.56 2.33 18.37
N LEU A 114 0.82 2.02 17.09
CA LEU A 114 0.94 3.03 16.04
C LEU A 114 -0.41 3.69 15.78
N LEU A 115 -1.49 2.89 15.67
CA LEU A 115 -2.83 3.38 15.37
C LEU A 115 -3.52 4.01 16.58
N VAL A 116 -3.33 3.46 17.78
CA VAL A 116 -3.92 3.94 19.04
C VAL A 116 -2.81 4.15 20.07
N PRO A 117 -2.10 5.30 20.02
CA PRO A 117 -1.10 5.60 21.04
C PRO A 117 -1.79 5.80 22.39
N GLY A 118 -1.24 5.20 23.45
CA GLY A 118 -1.84 5.26 24.79
C GLY A 118 -1.99 6.69 25.31
N GLU A 119 -1.06 7.59 24.97
CA GLU A 119 -1.17 9.02 25.28
C GLU A 119 -2.33 9.69 24.54
N GLY A 120 -2.53 9.36 23.26
CA GLY A 120 -3.64 9.86 22.46
C GLY A 120 -4.99 9.40 23.01
N LEU A 121 -5.07 8.13 23.43
CA LEU A 121 -6.25 7.58 24.06
C LEU A 121 -6.58 8.28 25.38
N LYS A 122 -5.55 8.57 26.20
CA LYS A 122 -5.71 9.35 27.43
C LYS A 122 -6.12 10.80 27.18
N ALA A 123 -5.54 11.44 26.17
CA ALA A 123 -5.93 12.79 25.77
C ALA A 123 -7.39 12.85 25.28
N PHE A 124 -7.86 11.80 24.60
CA PHE A 124 -9.22 11.71 24.07
C PHE A 124 -10.27 11.44 25.16
N LEU A 125 -9.97 10.54 26.12
CA LEU A 125 -10.94 10.12 27.14
C LEU A 125 -10.86 10.92 28.44
N GLY A 126 -9.72 11.53 28.75
CA GLY A 126 -9.48 12.21 30.01
C GLY A 126 -9.57 11.25 31.21
N HIS A 127 -10.22 11.68 32.29
CA HIS A 127 -10.30 10.95 33.57
C HIS A 127 -11.62 10.19 33.74
N ARG A 128 -12.20 9.66 32.66
CA ARG A 128 -13.44 8.87 32.77
C ARG A 128 -13.21 7.60 33.58
N GLU A 129 -14.05 7.38 34.60
CA GLU A 129 -13.94 6.23 35.50
C GLU A 129 -14.65 4.98 34.97
N THR A 130 -15.76 5.16 34.23
CA THR A 130 -16.52 4.07 33.63
C THR A 130 -16.80 4.39 32.16
N LEU A 131 -16.51 3.42 31.28
CA LEU A 131 -16.75 3.54 29.85
C LEU A 131 -17.94 2.72 29.42
N THR A 132 -18.68 3.25 28.45
CA THR A 132 -19.84 2.62 27.84
C THR A 132 -19.53 2.14 26.42
N GLU A 133 -20.46 1.40 25.79
CA GLU A 133 -20.37 1.06 24.36
C GLU A 133 -20.32 2.32 23.48
N ALA A 134 -20.87 3.45 23.94
CA ALA A 134 -20.78 4.74 23.24
C ALA A 134 -19.35 5.29 23.23
N ASP A 135 -18.62 5.16 24.35
CA ASP A 135 -17.20 5.55 24.43
C ASP A 135 -16.33 4.65 23.55
N LEU A 136 -16.60 3.33 23.52
CA LEU A 136 -15.93 2.42 22.58
C LEU A 136 -16.16 2.86 21.14
N SER A 137 -17.42 3.18 20.78
CA SER A 137 -17.76 3.66 19.44
C SER A 137 -17.00 4.94 19.10
N ALA A 138 -16.93 5.90 20.05
CA ALA A 138 -16.19 7.14 19.86
C ALA A 138 -14.70 6.88 19.62
N VAL A 139 -14.07 5.96 20.35
CA VAL A 139 -12.66 5.57 20.16
C VAL A 139 -12.45 4.89 18.81
N VAL A 140 -13.32 3.95 18.44
CA VAL A 140 -13.31 3.25 17.14
C VAL A 140 -13.41 4.24 15.97
N GLN A 141 -14.34 5.20 16.08
CA GLN A 141 -14.58 6.23 15.08
C GLN A 141 -13.43 7.24 15.01
N TRP A 142 -12.87 7.65 16.14
CA TRP A 142 -11.79 8.65 16.21
C TRP A 142 -10.47 8.10 15.68
N PHE A 143 -10.04 6.93 16.15
CA PHE A 143 -8.76 6.33 15.73
C PHE A 143 -8.87 5.49 14.46
N LEU A 144 -10.09 5.25 13.96
CA LEU A 144 -10.37 4.42 12.79
C LEU A 144 -9.77 3.01 12.92
N VAL A 145 -10.06 2.36 14.04
CA VAL A 145 -9.59 1.00 14.37
C VAL A 145 -10.77 0.06 14.67
N SER A 146 -10.53 -1.25 14.66
CA SER A 146 -11.58 -2.21 14.99
C SER A 146 -11.97 -2.15 16.48
N PRO A 147 -13.19 -2.55 16.86
CA PRO A 147 -13.59 -2.66 18.26
C PRO A 147 -12.63 -3.54 19.07
N ALA A 148 -12.05 -4.57 18.44
CA ALA A 148 -11.08 -5.43 19.08
C ALA A 148 -9.77 -4.71 19.43
N ILE A 149 -9.22 -3.91 18.50
CA ILE A 149 -8.01 -3.11 18.75
C ILE A 149 -8.28 -2.06 19.82
N ALA A 150 -9.43 -1.35 19.72
CA ALA A 150 -9.83 -0.34 20.70
C ALA A 150 -9.98 -0.96 22.11
N ALA A 151 -10.68 -2.09 22.23
CA ALA A 151 -10.87 -2.77 23.52
C ALA A 151 -9.54 -3.23 24.15
N ILE A 152 -8.58 -3.67 23.35
CA ILE A 152 -7.25 -4.01 23.86
C ILE A 152 -6.54 -2.75 24.36
N ALA A 153 -6.47 -1.69 23.56
CA ALA A 153 -5.81 -0.44 23.96
C ALA A 153 -6.44 0.21 25.21
N LEU A 154 -7.76 0.14 25.33
CA LEU A 154 -8.51 0.61 26.51
C LEU A 154 -8.15 -0.18 27.76
N CYS A 155 -8.10 -1.51 27.65
CA CYS A 155 -7.71 -2.39 28.74
C CYS A 155 -6.24 -2.16 29.15
N ASP A 156 -5.33 -2.03 28.18
CA ASP A 156 -3.91 -1.79 28.43
C ASP A 156 -3.65 -0.43 29.11
N CYS A 157 -4.53 0.55 28.89
CA CYS A 157 -4.50 1.85 29.54
C CYS A 157 -5.27 1.89 30.88
N GLY A 158 -5.91 0.80 31.28
CA GLY A 158 -6.62 0.69 32.56
C GLY A 158 -8.02 1.29 32.59
N TYR A 159 -8.63 1.60 31.44
CA TYR A 159 -10.00 2.14 31.38
C TYR A 159 -11.09 1.08 31.53
N ILE A 160 -10.78 -0.17 31.17
CA ILE A 160 -11.72 -1.29 31.25
C ILE A 160 -10.98 -2.53 31.76
N ASP A 161 -11.75 -3.46 32.34
CA ASP A 161 -11.20 -4.73 32.79
C ASP A 161 -11.11 -5.77 31.66
N THR A 162 -10.59 -6.95 31.99
CA THR A 162 -10.43 -8.04 31.02
C THR A 162 -11.77 -8.66 30.60
N ALA A 163 -12.81 -8.60 31.42
CA ALA A 163 -14.13 -9.12 31.11
C ALA A 163 -14.82 -8.25 30.07
N THR A 164 -14.86 -6.92 30.29
CA THR A 164 -15.36 -5.92 29.34
C THR A 164 -14.57 -5.96 28.05
N LYS A 165 -13.23 -6.09 28.10
CA LYS A 165 -12.42 -6.28 26.88
C LYS A 165 -12.90 -7.48 26.07
N LYS A 166 -13.14 -8.63 26.71
CA LYS A 166 -13.58 -9.86 26.02
C LYS A 166 -14.95 -9.67 25.37
N GLU A 167 -15.88 -9.01 26.08
CA GLU A 167 -17.20 -8.67 25.54
C GLU A 167 -17.08 -7.75 24.32
N TRP A 168 -16.35 -6.65 24.43
CA TRP A 168 -16.25 -5.62 23.39
C TRP A 168 -15.51 -6.09 22.14
N LYS A 169 -14.58 -7.05 22.28
CA LYS A 169 -13.94 -7.70 21.12
C LYS A 169 -14.94 -8.44 20.21
N THR A 170 -16.13 -8.79 20.69
CA THR A 170 -17.17 -9.44 19.87
C THR A 170 -18.01 -8.47 19.05
N LEU A 171 -17.89 -7.16 19.32
CA LEU A 171 -18.62 -6.13 18.61
C LEU A 171 -18.01 -5.86 17.23
N SER A 172 -18.86 -5.49 16.28
CA SER A 172 -18.43 -5.15 14.93
C SER A 172 -18.54 -3.65 14.68
N THR A 173 -17.64 -3.11 13.85
CA THR A 173 -17.66 -1.70 13.45
C THR A 173 -19.00 -1.28 12.83
N PRO A 174 -19.61 -2.05 11.91
CA PRO A 174 -20.92 -1.70 11.35
C PRO A 174 -22.04 -1.59 12.40
N ARG A 175 -22.00 -2.45 13.44
CA ARG A 175 -22.96 -2.38 14.55
C ARG A 175 -22.80 -1.07 15.32
N LEU A 176 -21.56 -0.71 15.68
CA LEU A 176 -21.29 0.55 16.38
C LEU A 176 -21.68 1.75 15.52
N ALA A 177 -21.33 1.74 14.24
CA ALA A 177 -21.68 2.80 13.28
C ALA A 177 -23.18 3.03 13.20
N THR A 178 -23.96 1.95 13.09
CA THR A 178 -25.42 2.01 13.06
C THR A 178 -25.99 2.51 14.38
N ARG A 179 -25.51 1.97 15.51
CA ARG A 179 -26.05 2.28 16.84
C ARG A 179 -25.78 3.72 17.26
N PHE A 180 -24.64 4.28 16.86
CA PHE A 180 -24.18 5.60 17.31
C PHE A 180 -24.16 6.66 16.19
N GLY A 181 -24.80 6.39 15.05
CA GLY A 181 -25.16 7.42 14.07
C GLY A 181 -24.03 7.88 13.14
N TRP A 182 -23.08 7.01 12.83
CA TRP A 182 -21.96 7.32 11.92
C TRP A 182 -21.84 6.32 10.74
N SER A 183 -22.95 5.68 10.36
CA SER A 183 -22.99 4.75 9.21
C SER A 183 -22.55 5.38 7.89
N ASP A 184 -22.90 6.64 7.62
CA ASP A 184 -22.51 7.33 6.38
C ASP A 184 -20.99 7.49 6.29
N GLN A 185 -20.36 7.88 7.40
CA GLN A 185 -18.90 7.93 7.50
C GLN A 185 -18.30 6.54 7.31
N TYR A 186 -18.86 5.51 7.95
CA TYR A 186 -18.40 4.13 7.77
C TYR A 186 -18.50 3.67 6.31
N GLN A 187 -19.60 3.99 5.62
CA GLN A 187 -19.77 3.67 4.20
C GLN A 187 -18.74 4.38 3.32
N SER A 188 -18.42 5.65 3.60
CA SER A 188 -17.34 6.36 2.92
C SER A 188 -16.00 5.63 3.09
N LEU A 189 -15.66 5.27 4.33
CA LEU A 189 -14.43 4.52 4.63
C LEU A 189 -14.41 3.17 3.91
N GLN A 190 -15.54 2.47 3.82
CA GLN A 190 -15.64 1.22 3.06
C GLN A 190 -15.37 1.44 1.58
N ASN A 191 -15.96 2.49 0.99
CA ASN A 191 -15.77 2.79 -0.43
C ASN A 191 -14.31 3.17 -0.74
N ASP A 192 -13.63 3.86 0.17
CA ASP A 192 -12.22 4.22 0.01
C ASP A 192 -11.30 2.99 0.15
N ALA A 193 -11.55 2.13 1.14
CA ALA A 193 -10.77 0.91 1.35
C ALA A 193 -11.02 -0.17 0.28
N ASP A 194 -12.16 -0.10 -0.40
CA ASP A 194 -12.57 -1.02 -1.47
C ASP A 194 -12.18 -0.49 -2.87
N ARG A 195 -11.18 0.39 -2.95
CA ARG A 195 -10.59 0.86 -4.22
C ARG A 195 -9.16 0.36 -4.34
N THR A 196 -8.79 -0.05 -5.55
CA THR A 196 -7.39 -0.32 -5.87
C THR A 196 -6.61 0.99 -5.86
N ARG A 197 -5.33 0.90 -5.51
CA ARG A 197 -4.42 2.04 -5.45
C ARG A 197 -3.03 1.58 -5.84
N SER A 198 -2.49 2.16 -6.89
CA SER A 198 -1.08 1.97 -7.26
C SER A 198 -0.16 2.83 -6.42
N PRO A 199 1.10 2.42 -6.21
CA PRO A 199 2.07 3.24 -5.52
C PRO A 199 2.22 4.61 -6.19
N GLN A 200 2.18 5.68 -5.40
CA GLN A 200 2.16 7.04 -5.93
C GLN A 200 3.41 7.32 -6.75
N ARG A 201 4.56 6.83 -6.29
CA ARG A 201 5.86 7.04 -6.93
C ARG A 201 5.96 6.36 -8.29
N LEU A 202 5.40 5.15 -8.40
CA LEU A 202 5.30 4.44 -9.68
C LEU A 202 4.40 5.19 -10.65
N LEU A 203 3.22 5.64 -10.18
CA LEU A 203 2.28 6.38 -11.00
C LEU A 203 2.86 7.72 -11.47
N ALA A 204 3.53 8.47 -10.59
CA ALA A 204 4.19 9.72 -10.93
C ALA A 204 5.26 9.53 -12.02
N ARG A 205 6.06 8.46 -11.93
CA ARG A 205 7.04 8.11 -12.98
C ARG A 205 6.38 7.78 -14.32
N ALA A 206 5.26 7.06 -14.31
CA ALA A 206 4.52 6.76 -15.53
C ALA A 206 3.93 8.03 -16.17
N VAL A 207 3.42 8.97 -15.37
CA VAL A 207 2.95 10.28 -15.84
C VAL A 207 4.10 11.10 -16.42
N SER A 208 5.26 11.15 -15.76
CA SER A 208 6.45 11.80 -16.33
C SER A 208 6.88 11.15 -17.64
N GLY A 209 6.91 9.82 -17.71
CA GLY A 209 7.23 9.10 -18.93
C GLY A 209 6.23 9.37 -20.06
N TYR A 210 4.95 9.54 -19.73
CA TYR A 210 3.93 9.95 -20.69
C TYR A 210 4.20 11.35 -21.21
N SER A 211 4.52 12.31 -20.34
CA SER A 211 4.87 13.68 -20.75
C SER A 211 6.10 13.74 -21.66
N GLU A 212 7.04 12.81 -21.49
CA GLU A 212 8.23 12.69 -22.34
C GLU A 212 7.97 11.83 -23.60
N GLY A 213 6.76 11.31 -23.82
CA GLY A 213 6.44 10.44 -24.95
C GLY A 213 7.06 9.04 -24.88
N VAL A 214 7.59 8.64 -23.71
CA VAL A 214 8.25 7.34 -23.47
C VAL A 214 7.24 6.23 -23.20
N VAL A 215 6.12 6.54 -22.54
CA VAL A 215 5.01 5.61 -22.32
C VAL A 215 3.71 6.19 -22.84
N THR A 216 2.72 5.33 -23.07
CA THR A 216 1.41 5.73 -23.59
C THR A 216 0.43 6.02 -22.46
N ALA A 217 -0.68 6.72 -22.77
CA ALA A 217 -1.80 6.88 -21.83
C ALA A 217 -2.34 5.52 -21.35
N GLN A 218 -2.28 4.49 -22.20
CA GLN A 218 -2.66 3.12 -21.86
C GLN A 218 -1.82 2.56 -20.71
N THR A 219 -0.51 2.84 -20.64
CA THR A 219 0.34 2.41 -19.53
C THR A 219 -0.12 3.01 -18.20
N VAL A 220 -0.42 4.31 -18.19
CA VAL A 220 -0.95 5.00 -17.00
C VAL A 220 -2.33 4.47 -16.61
N ALA A 221 -3.18 4.20 -17.61
CA ALA A 221 -4.51 3.61 -17.41
C ALA A 221 -4.46 2.23 -16.77
N THR A 222 -3.54 1.35 -17.23
CA THR A 222 -3.32 0.04 -16.62
C THR A 222 -2.90 0.15 -15.15
N LEU A 223 -2.03 1.09 -14.79
CA LEU A 223 -1.65 1.32 -13.40
C LEU A 223 -2.81 1.84 -12.55
N ARG A 224 -3.72 2.63 -13.12
CA ARG A 224 -4.85 3.21 -12.38
C ARG A 224 -6.10 2.33 -12.37
N GLY A 225 -6.20 1.33 -13.24
CA GLY A 225 -7.39 0.50 -13.39
C GLY A 225 -8.60 1.25 -13.98
N ILE A 226 -8.36 2.28 -14.79
CA ILE A 226 -9.40 3.05 -15.49
C ILE A 226 -9.14 3.05 -17.00
N SER A 227 -10.02 3.67 -17.80
CA SER A 227 -9.86 3.70 -19.26
C SER A 227 -8.75 4.66 -19.71
N ALA A 228 -8.15 4.37 -20.88
CA ALA A 228 -7.13 5.23 -21.46
C ALA A 228 -7.69 6.59 -21.90
N GLU A 229 -8.95 6.63 -22.30
CA GLU A 229 -9.67 7.86 -22.65
C GLU A 229 -9.79 8.77 -21.43
N ALA A 230 -10.22 8.25 -20.27
CA ALA A 230 -10.34 9.03 -19.04
C ALA A 230 -8.98 9.56 -18.57
N VAL A 231 -7.93 8.73 -18.66
CA VAL A 231 -6.56 9.17 -18.35
C VAL A 231 -6.09 10.27 -19.30
N ALA A 232 -6.32 10.12 -20.61
CA ALA A 232 -5.89 11.10 -21.60
C ALA A 232 -6.62 12.44 -21.40
N GLU A 233 -7.91 12.42 -21.08
CA GLU A 233 -8.70 13.60 -20.73
C GLU A 233 -8.15 14.29 -19.49
N GLU A 234 -7.98 13.56 -18.38
CA GLU A 234 -7.43 14.11 -17.13
C GLU A 234 -6.01 14.68 -17.31
N LEU A 235 -5.13 13.98 -18.04
CA LEU A 235 -3.76 14.44 -18.29
C LEU A 235 -3.75 15.71 -19.16
N THR A 236 -4.61 15.79 -20.17
CA THR A 236 -4.74 16.98 -21.02
C THR A 236 -5.28 18.17 -20.24
N GLU A 237 -6.32 17.98 -19.42
CA GLU A 237 -6.86 19.01 -18.53
C GLU A 237 -5.82 19.52 -17.53
N ALA A 238 -4.96 18.63 -17.04
CA ALA A 238 -3.83 18.97 -16.17
C ALA A 238 -2.64 19.62 -16.91
N GLY A 239 -2.70 19.78 -18.24
CA GLY A 239 -1.62 20.34 -19.05
C GLY A 239 -0.44 19.41 -19.27
N VAL A 240 -0.60 18.10 -19.00
CA VAL A 240 0.40 17.07 -19.25
C VAL A 240 0.24 16.57 -20.68
N ILE A 241 0.98 17.16 -21.61
CA ILE A 241 0.95 16.81 -23.04
C ILE A 241 2.22 16.05 -23.40
N PRO A 242 2.13 14.91 -24.11
CA PRO A 242 3.29 14.14 -24.52
C PRO A 242 4.14 14.93 -25.53
N LYS A 243 5.45 15.00 -25.30
CA LYS A 243 6.39 15.57 -26.26
C LYS A 243 6.46 14.70 -27.52
N GLU A 244 6.25 15.32 -28.68
CA GLU A 244 6.54 14.68 -29.95
C GLU A 244 8.06 14.55 -30.14
N HIS A 245 8.55 13.32 -30.09
CA HIS A 245 9.90 13.02 -30.57
C HIS A 245 9.81 12.75 -32.06
N GLN A 246 10.17 13.73 -32.89
CA GLN A 246 10.43 13.48 -34.30
C GLN A 246 11.78 12.76 -34.39
N PRO A 247 11.84 11.47 -34.78
CA PRO A 247 13.12 10.86 -35.08
C PRO A 247 13.77 11.68 -36.21
N PRO A 248 15.07 11.98 -36.15
CA PRO A 248 15.75 12.64 -37.25
C PRO A 248 15.58 11.78 -38.49
N TRP A 249 14.78 12.26 -39.44
CA TRP A 249 14.57 11.57 -40.69
C TRP A 249 15.87 11.68 -41.49
N MET A 250 16.68 10.62 -41.47
CA MET A 250 17.79 10.50 -42.40
C MET A 250 17.22 10.26 -43.79
N THR A 251 17.57 11.13 -44.73
CA THR A 251 17.31 10.85 -46.14
C THR A 251 18.24 9.74 -46.61
N ALA A 252 17.91 9.05 -47.71
CA ALA A 252 18.80 8.04 -48.28
C ALA A 252 20.20 8.59 -48.63
N ALA A 253 20.33 9.92 -48.80
CA ALA A 253 21.60 10.61 -49.05
C ALA A 253 22.48 10.76 -47.79
N ASP A 254 21.90 10.61 -46.59
CA ASP A 254 22.61 10.71 -45.31
C ASP A 254 23.17 9.36 -44.85
N LEU A 255 22.82 8.27 -45.55
CA LEU A 255 23.37 6.93 -45.28
C LEU A 255 24.79 6.82 -45.86
N PRO A 256 25.74 6.20 -45.14
CA PRO A 256 27.06 5.93 -45.70
C PRO A 256 26.93 5.06 -46.96
N PRO A 257 27.80 5.24 -47.97
CA PRO A 257 27.76 4.45 -49.19
C PRO A 257 27.90 2.96 -48.85
N VAL A 258 26.90 2.17 -49.25
CA VAL A 258 26.93 0.72 -49.06
C VAL A 258 27.77 0.12 -50.18
N THR A 259 28.97 -0.33 -49.88
CA THR A 259 29.72 -1.26 -50.74
C THR A 259 29.15 -2.66 -50.55
N VAL A 260 28.39 -3.13 -51.52
CA VAL A 260 27.91 -4.52 -51.55
C VAL A 260 29.00 -5.37 -52.19
N ASP A 261 29.57 -6.30 -51.42
CA ASP A 261 30.44 -7.34 -51.94
C ASP A 261 29.56 -8.46 -52.52
N LEU A 262 29.63 -8.65 -53.83
CA LEU A 262 28.86 -9.64 -54.57
C LEU A 262 29.72 -10.85 -54.97
N SER A 263 30.93 -10.98 -54.42
CA SER A 263 31.85 -12.09 -54.71
C SER A 263 31.24 -13.47 -54.48
N ASP A 264 30.28 -13.57 -53.57
CA ASP A 264 29.65 -14.84 -53.16
C ASP A 264 28.43 -15.22 -54.03
N LEU A 265 28.07 -14.40 -55.02
CA LEU A 265 26.96 -14.68 -55.94
C LEU A 265 27.41 -15.33 -57.25
N GLU A 266 28.72 -15.44 -57.51
CA GLU A 266 29.25 -16.23 -58.63
C GLU A 266 29.37 -17.72 -58.23
N TYR A 267 28.23 -18.36 -57.99
CA TYR A 267 28.14 -19.81 -58.16
C TYR A 267 27.82 -20.09 -59.64
N ASP A 268 28.88 -20.41 -60.36
CA ASP A 268 28.90 -20.85 -61.75
C ASP A 268 28.19 -22.21 -61.89
N GLU A 269 26.86 -22.22 -62.01
CA GLU A 269 26.15 -23.35 -62.61
C GLU A 269 26.22 -23.22 -64.13
N THR A 270 27.36 -23.57 -64.73
CA THR A 270 27.39 -24.02 -66.12
C THR A 270 27.07 -25.52 -66.17
N PRO A 271 25.93 -25.93 -66.76
CA PRO A 271 25.68 -27.34 -67.01
C PRO A 271 26.55 -27.79 -68.19
N GLU A 272 27.45 -28.76 -67.96
CA GLU A 272 28.15 -29.44 -69.05
C GLU A 272 27.12 -30.23 -69.89
N GLY A 273 26.73 -29.64 -71.02
CA GLY A 273 25.99 -30.30 -72.08
C GLY A 273 26.90 -31.10 -73.00
N SER A 274 26.63 -32.40 -73.11
CA SER A 274 26.68 -33.25 -74.31
C SER A 274 27.32 -32.69 -75.60
N ALA A 275 28.38 -33.34 -76.10
CA ALA A 275 28.44 -34.02 -77.41
C ALA A 275 29.88 -34.47 -77.77
N GLU A 276 30.13 -35.78 -77.83
CA GLU A 276 30.40 -36.57 -79.06
C GLU A 276 30.34 -38.08 -78.73
#